data_AF-A0A9E2Q560-F1
#
_entry.id   AF-A0A9E2Q560-F1
#
_cell.length_a   1.000
_cell.length_b   1.000
_cell.length_c   1.000
_cell.angle_alpha   90.00
_cell.angle_beta   90.00
_cell.angle_gamma   90.00
#
_symmetry.space_group_name_H-M   'P 1'
#
loop_
_entity.id
_entity.type
_entity.pdbx_description
1 polymer ?
#
loop_
_entity_poly.entity_id
_entity_poly.type
_entity_poly.pdbx_seq_one_letter_code
_entity_poly.pdbx_strand_id
1 'polypeptide(L)'
;MSPTLTFPTLPDGGRAVGAPARAGERLLVADVELSRSGPADPVRPTAAETLAEHVARLGPRPAGTPELVDVVQRSGLVGHGGAHVPAALKWRAAAAGRGPLTVVANAAESEPVAAKDGT
;
A
#
# COMPACT_ATOMS: atom_id res chain seq x y z
N MET A 1 34.20 7.68 -2.82
CA MET A 1 33.23 8.76 -2.55
C MET A 1 31.88 8.10 -2.36
N SER A 2 31.34 8.09 -1.13
CA SER A 2 30.00 7.53 -0.88
C SER A 2 28.94 8.58 -1.27
N PRO A 3 27.87 8.19 -1.99
CA PRO A 3 26.79 9.11 -2.29
C PRO A 3 26.02 9.44 -1.01
N THR A 4 25.84 10.73 -0.73
CA THR A 4 24.98 11.22 0.34
C THR A 4 23.53 10.95 -0.05
N LEU A 5 22.86 10.05 0.67
CA LEU A 5 21.42 9.84 0.54
C LEU A 5 20.69 10.95 1.33
N THR A 6 20.03 11.85 0.63
CA THR A 6 19.21 12.90 1.23
C THR A 6 17.81 12.35 1.53
N PHE A 7 17.45 12.26 2.81
CA PHE A 7 16.10 11.87 3.24
C PHE A 7 15.13 13.05 3.14
N PRO A 8 13.86 12.83 2.72
CA PRO A 8 12.86 13.87 2.70
C PRO A 8 12.46 14.31 4.12
N THR A 9 12.33 15.61 4.34
CA THR A 9 11.81 16.19 5.58
C THR A 9 10.27 16.27 5.55
N LEU A 10 9.63 15.98 6.69
CA LEU A 10 8.18 16.14 6.82
C LEU A 10 7.81 17.62 7.08
N PRO A 11 6.70 18.11 6.52
CA PRO A 11 6.23 19.46 6.76
C PRO A 11 5.46 19.50 8.08
N ASP A 12 6.17 19.74 9.20
CA ASP A 12 5.63 20.22 10.50
C ASP A 12 6.77 20.49 11.52
N GLY A 13 7.87 21.09 11.09
CA GLY A 13 8.98 21.46 11.98
C GLY A 13 10.32 20.74 11.73
N GLY A 14 10.54 20.23 10.51
CA GLY A 14 11.88 19.88 10.04
C GLY A 14 12.55 18.68 10.73
N ARG A 15 11.79 17.86 11.47
CA ARG A 15 12.33 16.63 12.05
C ARG A 15 12.58 15.63 10.91
N ALA A 16 13.86 15.36 10.63
CA ALA A 16 14.25 14.31 9.71
C ALA A 16 13.72 12.97 10.21
N VAL A 17 13.05 12.21 9.35
CA VAL A 17 12.62 10.85 9.66
C VAL A 17 13.76 9.91 9.27
N GLY A 18 14.40 9.34 10.28
CA GLY A 18 15.63 8.56 10.13
C GLY A 18 16.88 9.42 10.30
N ALA A 19 17.76 9.01 11.20
CA ALA A 19 19.13 9.50 11.23
C ALA A 19 19.93 8.76 10.15
N PRO A 20 20.91 9.41 9.49
CA PRO A 20 21.88 8.66 8.70
C PRO A 20 22.55 7.64 9.62
N ALA A 21 22.49 6.36 9.25
CA ALA A 21 23.17 5.31 9.99
C ALA A 21 24.64 5.70 10.12
N ARG A 22 25.18 5.78 11.34
CA ARG A 22 26.60 6.08 11.50
C ARG A 22 27.40 4.94 10.88
N ALA A 23 28.55 5.25 10.29
CA ALA A 23 29.46 4.22 9.80
C ALA A 23 29.81 3.27 10.96
N GLY A 24 29.35 2.01 10.87
CA GLY A 24 29.50 1.00 11.93
C GLY A 24 28.23 0.65 12.70
N GLU A 25 27.15 1.43 12.59
CA GLU A 25 25.83 1.07 13.14
C GLU A 25 25.17 0.04 12.21
N ARG A 26 25.06 -1.20 12.69
CA ARG A 26 24.20 -2.20 12.04
C ARG A 26 22.78 -1.97 12.51
N LEU A 27 21.84 -1.81 11.57
CA LEU A 27 20.40 -1.72 11.85
C LEU A 27 19.89 -3.01 12.55
N LEU A 28 20.59 -4.12 12.33
CA LEU A 28 20.33 -5.41 12.94
C LEU A 28 21.49 -5.77 13.87
N VAL A 29 21.16 -6.21 15.08
CA VAL A 29 22.13 -6.55 16.14
C VAL A 29 22.90 -7.84 15.82
N ALA A 30 22.36 -8.67 14.93
CA ALA A 30 22.95 -9.90 14.41
C ALA A 30 22.34 -10.21 13.03
N ASP A 31 22.87 -11.22 12.34
CA ASP A 31 22.21 -11.78 11.16
C ASP A 31 20.83 -12.30 11.56
N VAL A 32 19.81 -11.82 10.87
CA VAL A 32 18.43 -12.26 11.08
C VAL A 32 18.06 -13.17 9.91
N GLU A 33 17.91 -14.45 10.20
CA GLU A 33 17.30 -15.39 9.26
C GLU A 33 15.78 -15.22 9.33
N LEU A 34 15.23 -14.45 8.39
CA LEU A 34 13.79 -14.31 8.26
C LEU A 34 13.25 -15.56 7.58
N SER A 35 12.68 -16.48 8.36
CA SER A 35 11.87 -17.56 7.82
C SER A 35 10.69 -16.95 7.06
N ARG A 36 10.57 -17.26 5.76
CA ARG A 36 9.42 -16.87 4.94
C ARG A 36 8.15 -17.43 5.60
N SER A 37 7.43 -16.57 6.30
CA SER A 37 6.13 -16.92 6.89
C SER A 37 5.21 -15.73 6.71
N GLY A 38 4.16 -15.95 5.92
CA GLY A 38 3.21 -14.93 5.52
C GLY A 38 2.61 -15.25 4.15
N PRO A 39 1.46 -14.66 3.79
CA PRO A 39 0.71 -14.94 2.56
C PRO A 39 1.42 -14.49 1.26
N ALA A 40 2.69 -14.09 1.35
CA ALA A 40 3.53 -13.67 0.23
C ALA A 40 4.37 -14.81 -0.37
N ASP A 41 4.28 -16.03 0.19
CA ASP A 41 4.60 -17.22 -0.61
C ASP A 41 3.59 -17.27 -1.76
N PRO A 42 3.95 -17.58 -3.03
CA PRO A 42 3.01 -17.55 -4.14
C PRO A 42 1.92 -18.58 -3.89
N VAL A 43 0.86 -18.13 -3.22
CA VAL A 43 -0.43 -18.78 -3.17
C VAL A 43 -0.84 -18.85 -4.63
N ARG A 44 -0.87 -20.08 -5.16
CA ARG A 44 -1.37 -20.54 -6.47
C ARG A 44 -1.83 -19.42 -7.40
N PRO A 45 -1.44 -19.42 -8.70
CA PRO A 45 -1.88 -18.40 -9.66
C PRO A 45 -3.36 -18.07 -9.46
N THR A 46 -3.60 -16.85 -8.98
CA THR A 46 -4.96 -16.36 -8.80
C THR A 46 -5.48 -16.11 -10.19
N ALA A 47 -6.57 -16.76 -10.57
CA ALA A 47 -7.17 -16.56 -11.88
C ALA A 47 -7.51 -15.07 -12.02
N ALA A 48 -6.85 -14.39 -12.94
CA ALA A 48 -7.23 -13.04 -13.34
C ALA A 48 -8.58 -13.13 -14.05
N GLU A 49 -9.54 -12.30 -13.64
CA GLU A 49 -10.80 -12.14 -14.36
C GLU A 49 -10.72 -10.91 -15.26
N THR A 50 -11.28 -11.02 -16.47
CA THR A 50 -11.44 -9.85 -17.33
C THR A 50 -12.50 -8.91 -16.76
N LEU A 51 -12.47 -7.63 -17.15
CA LEU A 51 -13.53 -6.69 -16.79
C LEU A 51 -14.92 -7.16 -17.25
N ALA A 52 -15.02 -7.82 -18.41
CA ALA A 52 -16.27 -8.35 -18.93
C ALA A 52 -16.84 -9.46 -18.02
N GLU A 53 -16.00 -10.40 -17.58
CA GLU A 53 -16.38 -11.47 -16.66
C GLU A 53 -16.77 -10.93 -15.28
N HIS A 54 -16.02 -9.95 -14.77
CA HIS A 54 -16.35 -9.25 -13.53
C HIS A 54 -17.75 -8.63 -13.58
N VAL A 55 -18.04 -7.87 -14.65
CA VAL A 55 -19.33 -7.19 -14.82
C VAL A 55 -20.46 -8.20 -15.04
N ALA A 56 -20.22 -9.30 -15.75
CA ALA A 56 -21.21 -10.36 -15.90
C ALA A 56 -21.55 -11.03 -14.55
N ARG A 57 -20.55 -11.17 -13.67
CA ARG A 57 -20.70 -11.83 -12.36
C ARG A 57 -21.30 -10.93 -11.29
N LEU A 58 -20.89 -9.67 -11.21
CA LEU A 58 -21.24 -8.74 -10.12
C LEU A 58 -22.13 -7.56 -10.56
N GLY A 59 -22.33 -7.37 -11.86
CA GLY A 59 -23.03 -6.23 -12.42
C GLY A 59 -22.12 -5.00 -12.61
N PRO A 60 -22.68 -3.89 -13.11
CA PRO A 60 -21.94 -2.65 -13.29
C PRO A 60 -21.55 -2.04 -11.94
N ARG A 61 -20.51 -1.20 -11.93
CA ARG A 61 -20.12 -0.44 -10.75
C ARG A 61 -21.31 0.40 -10.25
N PRO A 62 -21.73 0.29 -8.97
CA PRO A 62 -22.80 1.10 -8.43
C PRO A 62 -22.40 2.58 -8.39
N ALA A 63 -23.39 3.47 -8.39
CA ALA A 63 -23.14 4.87 -8.05
C ALA A 63 -22.64 4.95 -6.61
N GLY A 64 -21.51 5.63 -6.39
CA GLY A 64 -20.95 5.80 -5.05
C GLY A 64 -21.85 6.69 -4.21
N THR A 65 -22.12 6.28 -2.98
CA THR A 65 -22.81 7.09 -1.97
C THR A 65 -21.86 7.35 -0.79
N PRO A 66 -22.10 8.37 0.06
CA PRO A 66 -21.26 8.64 1.23
C PRO A 66 -21.10 7.42 2.15
N GLU A 67 -22.09 6.53 2.19
CA GLU A 67 -22.11 5.31 3.00
C GLU A 67 -21.06 4.27 2.54
N LEU A 68 -20.47 4.42 1.35
CA LEU A 68 -19.40 3.55 0.85
C LEU A 68 -18.24 3.47 1.84
N VAL A 69 -17.84 4.60 2.43
CA VAL A 69 -16.72 4.66 3.37
C VAL A 69 -17.04 3.82 4.62
N ASP A 70 -18.30 3.83 5.07
CA ASP A 70 -18.71 3.06 6.23
C ASP A 70 -18.79 1.55 5.94
N VAL A 71 -19.21 1.18 4.71
CA VAL A 71 -19.14 -0.22 4.25
C VAL A 71 -17.70 -0.72 4.24
N VAL A 72 -16.77 0.07 3.71
CA VAL A 72 -15.32 -0.26 3.69
C VAL A 72 -14.73 -0.33 5.10
N GLN A 73 -15.18 0.52 6.02
CA GLN A 73 -14.76 0.44 7.42
C GLN A 73 -15.26 -0.86 8.08
N ARG A 74 -16.54 -1.21 7.87
CA ARG A 74 -17.14 -2.43 8.45
C ARG A 74 -16.54 -3.72 7.88
N SER A 75 -16.06 -3.71 6.64
CA SER A 75 -15.39 -4.87 6.05
C SER A 75 -13.98 -5.09 6.61
N GLY A 76 -13.40 -4.12 7.30
CA GLY A 76 -12.04 -4.20 7.81
C GLY A 76 -10.98 -4.14 6.71
N LEU A 77 -11.30 -3.56 5.54
CA LEU A 77 -10.37 -3.49 4.41
C LEU A 77 -9.10 -2.69 4.76
N VAL A 78 -7.95 -3.31 4.53
CA VAL A 78 -6.62 -2.71 4.67
C VAL A 78 -5.93 -2.60 3.31
N GLY A 79 -4.94 -1.73 3.20
CA GLY A 79 -4.14 -1.61 1.98
C GLY A 79 -3.24 -2.84 1.76
N HIS A 80 -3.31 -3.42 0.57
CA HIS A 80 -2.51 -4.59 0.15
C HIS A 80 -1.13 -4.25 -0.46
N GLY A 81 -0.72 -2.98 -0.42
CA GLY A 81 0.60 -2.50 -0.86
C GLY A 81 1.68 -2.55 0.22
N GLY A 82 1.61 -3.50 1.16
CA GLY A 82 2.64 -3.72 2.20
C GLY A 82 2.49 -2.89 3.49
N ALA A 83 1.95 -1.68 3.44
CA ALA A 83 1.80 -0.82 4.62
C ALA A 83 0.58 -1.16 5.52
N HIS A 84 -0.39 -1.94 5.02
CA HIS A 84 -1.57 -2.39 5.78
C HIS A 84 -2.40 -1.28 6.46
N VAL A 85 -2.36 -0.05 5.93
CA VAL A 85 -3.14 1.07 6.45
C VAL A 85 -4.64 0.81 6.20
N PRO A 86 -5.54 1.02 7.18
CA PRO A 86 -6.98 0.89 6.97
C PRO A 86 -7.49 1.78 5.83
N ALA A 87 -8.19 1.20 4.87
CA ALA A 87 -8.62 1.92 3.65
C ALA A 87 -9.58 3.07 3.97
N ALA A 88 -10.55 2.83 4.86
CA ALA A 88 -11.51 3.85 5.28
C ALA A 88 -10.83 5.07 5.93
N LEU A 89 -9.78 4.86 6.73
CA LEU A 89 -9.01 5.96 7.33
C LEU A 89 -8.34 6.82 6.25
N LYS A 90 -7.68 6.18 5.27
CA LYS A 90 -7.03 6.87 4.15
C LYS A 90 -8.05 7.70 3.34
N TRP A 91 -9.24 7.15 3.10
CA TRP A 91 -10.27 7.83 2.29
C TRP A 91 -10.93 8.98 3.03
N ARG A 92 -11.20 8.84 4.34
CA ARG A 92 -11.72 9.94 5.17
C ARG A 92 -10.74 11.11 5.23
N ALA A 93 -9.43 10.82 5.35
CA ALA A 93 -8.40 11.85 5.33
C ALA A 93 -8.37 12.61 3.99
N ALA A 94 -8.45 11.90 2.86
CA ALA A 94 -8.52 12.53 1.54
C ALA A 94 -9.78 13.40 1.37
N ALA A 95 -10.94 12.90 1.81
CA ALA A 95 -12.22 13.61 1.73
C ALA A 95 -12.28 14.87 2.61
N ALA A 96 -11.52 14.91 3.72
CA ALA A 96 -11.41 16.09 4.58
C ALA A 96 -10.45 17.18 4.01
N GLY A 97 -9.68 16.84 2.98
CA GLY A 97 -8.77 17.76 2.31
C GLY A 97 -9.48 18.88 1.54
N ARG A 98 -8.73 19.92 1.17
CA ARG A 98 -9.22 20.99 0.29
C ARG A 98 -8.78 20.70 -1.14
N GLY A 99 -9.69 20.90 -2.10
CA GLY A 99 -9.41 20.77 -3.53
C GLY A 99 -9.99 19.52 -4.18
N PRO A 100 -9.68 19.28 -5.46
CA PRO A 100 -10.19 18.14 -6.21
C PRO A 100 -9.73 16.81 -5.62
N LEU A 101 -10.60 15.80 -5.66
CA LEU A 101 -10.27 14.44 -5.26
C LEU A 101 -9.76 13.65 -6.48
N THR A 102 -8.62 12.97 -6.29
CA THR A 102 -8.01 12.10 -7.32
C THR A 102 -7.83 10.70 -6.75
N VAL A 103 -8.22 9.70 -7.53
CA VAL A 103 -7.95 8.29 -7.24
C VAL A 103 -6.82 7.82 -8.14
N VAL A 104 -5.74 7.34 -7.54
CA VAL A 104 -4.61 6.73 -8.25
C VAL A 104 -4.60 5.24 -7.92
N ALA A 105 -4.80 4.40 -8.93
CA ALA A 105 -4.60 2.95 -8.82
C ALA A 105 -3.11 2.66 -8.99
N ASN A 106 -2.47 2.11 -7.96
CA ASN A 106 -1.07 1.71 -8.03
C ASN A 106 -0.97 0.31 -8.63
N ALA A 107 -0.34 0.19 -9.81
CA ALA A 107 0.00 -1.08 -10.45
C ALA A 107 1.53 -1.29 -10.54
N ALA A 108 2.31 -0.42 -9.90
CA ALA A 108 3.76 -0.57 -9.83
C ALA A 108 4.10 -1.62 -8.77
N GLU A 109 4.14 -2.88 -9.19
CA GLU A 109 4.57 -4.03 -8.39
C GLU A 109 6.11 -4.13 -8.44
N SER A 110 6.80 -3.44 -7.52
CA SER A 110 8.26 -3.39 -7.46
C SER A 110 8.88 -4.47 -6.56
N GLU A 111 8.04 -5.26 -5.89
CA GLU A 111 8.45 -6.33 -4.98
C GLU A 111 8.88 -7.57 -5.78
N PRO A 112 10.12 -8.07 -5.59
CA PRO A 112 10.56 -9.27 -6.30
C PRO A 112 9.63 -10.46 -6.02
N VAL A 113 9.22 -11.17 -7.09
CA VAL A 113 8.35 -12.37 -7.05
C VAL A 113 6.87 -12.09 -6.75
N ALA A 114 6.49 -10.85 -6.47
CA ALA A 114 5.09 -10.48 -6.41
C ALA A 114 4.49 -10.46 -7.83
N ALA A 115 3.30 -11.05 -7.98
CA ALA A 115 2.56 -11.11 -9.25
C ALA A 115 1.05 -10.93 -9.02
N LYS A 116 0.66 -10.21 -7.96
CA LYS A 116 -0.75 -10.05 -7.54
C LYS A 116 -1.44 -8.96 -8.35
N ASP A 117 -0.67 -7.97 -8.82
CA ASP A 117 -1.17 -6.81 -9.56
C ASP A 117 -0.85 -6.90 -11.07
N GLY A 118 0.01 -7.85 -11.46
CA GLY A 118 0.29 -8.22 -12.85
C GLY A 118 -0.82 -9.07 -13.52
N THR A 119 -0.79 -9.12 -14.85
CA THR A 119 -1.69 -9.91 -15.70
C THR A 119 -1.04 -11.20 -16.18
#